data_AF-Q5YY46-F1
#
_entry.id   AF-Q5YY46-F1
#
_cell.length_a   1.000
_cell.length_b   1.000
_cell.length_c   1.000
_cell.angle_alpha   90.00
_cell.angle_beta   90.00
_cell.angle_gamma   90.00
#
_symmetry.space_group_name_H-M   'P 1'
#
loop_
_entity.id
_entity.type
_entity.pdbx_description
1 polymer ?
#
loop_
_entity_poly.entity_id
_entity_poly.type
_entity_poly.pdbx_seq_one_letter_code
_entity_poly.pdbx_strand_id
1 'polypeptide(L)'
;MGGRVAGETDTYGTVFAIVPGEVTDAGVYIQQVAESLINGLGTLDREVATVLGNWKGAAAEAFGDGWTETRKGAADVLNALAAMGELLGVASKALVSQDALNSGTLGSLDLPQLDM
;
A
#
# COMPACT_ATOMS: atom_id res chain seq x y z
N MET A 1 -1.49 49.16 33.52
CA MET A 1 -1.71 47.70 33.67
C MET A 1 -3.08 47.39 33.10
N GLY A 2 -3.13 46.71 31.96
CA GLY A 2 -4.35 46.34 31.25
C GLY A 2 -3.92 45.52 30.04
N GLY A 3 -4.19 44.22 30.10
CA GLY A 3 -3.51 43.19 29.31
C GLY A 3 -3.81 43.24 27.81
N ARG A 4 -2.77 43.00 27.02
CA ARG A 4 -2.87 42.38 25.69
C ARG A 4 -2.49 40.91 25.89
N VAL A 5 -3.40 39.99 25.59
CA VAL A 5 -3.02 38.62 25.21
C VAL A 5 -3.41 38.47 23.75
N ALA A 6 -2.40 38.62 22.92
CA ALA A 6 -2.36 38.04 21.58
C ALA A 6 -2.16 36.53 21.74
N GLY A 7 -2.83 35.74 20.90
CA GLY A 7 -2.66 34.29 20.92
C GLY A 7 -3.76 33.56 20.16
N GLU A 8 -3.99 33.97 18.92
CA GLU A 8 -4.65 33.14 17.92
C GLU A 8 -3.63 32.08 17.49
N THR A 9 -3.68 30.91 18.11
CA THR A 9 -3.15 29.59 17.70
C THR A 9 -3.63 28.63 18.79
N ASP A 10 -4.53 27.69 18.56
CA ASP A 10 -4.25 26.55 17.71
C ASP A 10 -5.49 26.19 16.89
N THR A 11 -5.33 26.22 15.58
CA THR A 11 -5.89 25.17 14.73
C THR A 11 -5.43 23.87 15.37
N TYR A 12 -6.26 23.28 16.23
CA TYR A 12 -6.05 21.93 16.76
C TYR A 12 -5.70 21.09 15.56
N GLY A 13 -4.41 20.72 15.48
CA GLY A 13 -3.86 19.99 14.36
C GLY A 13 -4.84 18.87 14.09
N THR A 14 -5.44 18.90 12.89
CA THR A 14 -6.22 17.78 12.40
C THR A 14 -5.33 16.60 12.64
N VAL A 15 -5.64 15.81 13.67
CA VAL A 15 -4.89 14.60 13.96
C VAL A 15 -5.12 13.80 12.71
N PHE A 16 -4.13 13.77 11.83
CA PHE A 16 -4.10 12.91 10.67
C PHE A 16 -3.86 11.52 11.24
N ALA A 17 -4.87 11.00 11.94
CA ALA A 17 -4.93 9.63 12.35
C ALA A 17 -5.19 8.86 11.07
N ILE A 18 -4.14 8.25 10.54
CA ILE A 18 -4.29 7.19 9.55
C ILE A 18 -5.30 6.22 10.12
N VAL A 19 -6.44 6.06 9.44
CA VAL A 19 -7.45 5.10 9.88
C VAL A 19 -6.87 3.72 9.62
N PRO A 20 -6.77 2.82 10.62
CA PRO A 20 -6.17 1.50 10.42
C PRO A 20 -6.79 0.71 9.25
N GLY A 21 -8.08 0.93 8.99
CA GLY A 21 -8.78 0.39 7.83
C GLY A 21 -8.18 0.80 6.48
N GLU A 22 -7.73 2.03 6.31
CA GLU A 22 -7.16 2.50 5.04
C GLU A 22 -5.84 1.81 4.69
N VAL A 23 -5.01 1.52 5.69
CA VAL A 23 -3.74 0.77 5.50
C VAL A 23 -4.03 -0.68 5.13
N THR A 24 -5.05 -1.29 5.75
CA THR A 24 -5.48 -2.65 5.42
C THR A 24 -6.08 -2.72 4.01
N ASP A 25 -6.94 -1.76 3.64
CA ASP A 25 -7.55 -1.69 2.31
C ASP A 25 -6.51 -1.50 1.21
N ALA A 26 -5.51 -0.64 1.44
CA ALA A 26 -4.39 -0.48 0.53
C ALA A 26 -3.59 -1.79 0.37
N GLY A 27 -3.37 -2.53 1.46
CA GLY A 27 -2.68 -3.83 1.40
C GLY A 27 -3.44 -4.86 0.57
N VAL A 28 -4.76 -4.96 0.76
CA VAL A 28 -5.64 -5.83 -0.04
C VAL A 28 -5.62 -5.45 -1.51
N TYR A 29 -5.71 -4.16 -1.81
CA TYR A 29 -5.67 -3.67 -3.19
C TYR A 29 -4.36 -4.03 -3.89
N ILE A 30 -3.21 -3.83 -3.23
CA ILE A 30 -1.90 -4.19 -3.78
C ILE A 30 -1.81 -5.69 -4.08
N GLN A 31 -2.33 -6.53 -3.20
CA GLN A 31 -2.38 -7.98 -3.44
C GLN A 31 -3.23 -8.31 -4.68
N GLN A 32 -4.42 -7.72 -4.83
CA GLN A 32 -5.29 -7.95 -5.98
C GLN A 32 -4.65 -7.52 -7.29
N VAL A 33 -3.92 -6.40 -7.30
CA VAL A 33 -3.17 -5.92 -8.47
C VAL A 33 -2.05 -6.90 -8.83
N ALA A 34 -1.30 -7.38 -7.84
CA ALA A 34 -0.23 -8.37 -8.06
C ALA A 34 -0.78 -9.69 -8.63
N GLU A 35 -1.87 -10.21 -8.07
CA GLU A 35 -2.54 -11.43 -8.57
C GLU A 35 -3.05 -11.25 -10.01
N SER A 36 -3.66 -10.10 -10.30
CA SER A 36 -4.14 -9.77 -11.65
C SER A 36 -2.99 -9.72 -12.66
N LEU A 37 -1.86 -9.13 -12.28
CA LEU A 37 -0.67 -9.05 -13.12
C LEU A 37 -0.07 -10.44 -13.39
N ILE A 38 0.07 -11.29 -12.37
CA ILE A 38 0.58 -12.67 -12.52
C ILE A 38 -0.31 -13.47 -13.48
N ASN A 39 -1.62 -13.42 -13.28
CA ASN A 39 -2.58 -14.15 -14.10
C ASN A 39 -2.58 -13.66 -15.56
N GLY A 40 -2.50 -12.35 -15.77
CA GLY A 40 -2.39 -11.73 -17.08
C GLY A 40 -1.11 -12.16 -17.81
N LEU A 41 0.04 -12.08 -17.15
CA LEU A 41 1.32 -12.50 -17.71
C LEU A 41 1.33 -13.98 -18.09
N GLY A 42 0.80 -14.87 -17.24
CA GLY A 42 0.73 -16.30 -17.55
C GLY A 42 -0.21 -16.63 -18.70
N THR A 43 -1.22 -15.80 -18.95
CA THR A 43 -2.09 -15.92 -20.13
C THR A 43 -1.35 -15.47 -21.39
N LEU A 44 -0.75 -14.27 -21.35
CA LEU A 44 0.02 -13.73 -22.45
C LEU A 44 1.22 -14.62 -22.83
N ASP A 45 1.92 -15.22 -21.86
CA ASP A 45 3.07 -16.09 -22.14
C ASP A 45 2.67 -17.29 -23.02
N ARG A 46 1.51 -17.90 -22.74
CA ARG A 46 0.96 -19.00 -23.54
C ARG A 46 0.55 -18.55 -24.93
N GLU A 47 -0.09 -17.39 -25.05
CA GLU A 47 -0.51 -16.82 -26.34
C GLU A 47 0.69 -16.46 -27.20
N VAL A 48 1.69 -15.78 -26.61
CA VAL A 48 2.94 -15.42 -27.29
C VAL A 48 3.70 -16.65 -27.74
N ALA A 49 3.84 -17.67 -26.89
CA ALA A 49 4.46 -18.94 -27.27
C ALA A 49 3.74 -19.60 -28.46
N THR A 50 2.41 -19.55 -28.49
CA THR A 50 1.59 -20.10 -29.58
C THR A 50 1.83 -19.34 -30.89
N VAL A 51 1.85 -18.01 -30.83
CA VAL A 51 2.09 -17.15 -32.00
C VAL A 51 3.51 -17.37 -32.54
N LEU A 52 4.53 -17.31 -31.69
CA LEU A 52 5.94 -17.49 -32.07
C LEU A 52 6.26 -18.93 -32.49
N GLY A 53 5.42 -19.91 -32.13
CA GLY A 53 5.48 -21.27 -32.67
C GLY A 53 5.27 -21.31 -34.18
N ASN A 54 4.34 -20.51 -34.71
CA ASN A 54 3.90 -20.53 -36.10
C ASN A 54 4.45 -19.37 -36.94
N TRP A 55 4.78 -18.25 -36.31
CA TRP A 55 5.33 -17.07 -36.96
C TRP A 55 6.87 -17.06 -36.86
N LYS A 56 7.55 -16.84 -38.00
CA LYS A 56 9.00 -16.89 -38.12
C LYS A 56 9.57 -15.68 -38.87
N GLY A 57 10.88 -15.46 -38.72
CA GLY A 57 11.63 -14.38 -39.34
C GLY A 57 11.97 -13.25 -38.36
N ALA A 58 12.73 -12.26 -38.83
CA ALA A 58 13.30 -11.19 -37.98
C ALA A 58 12.27 -10.43 -37.14
N ALA A 59 11.04 -10.25 -37.66
CA ALA A 59 9.97 -9.59 -36.90
C ALA A 59 9.47 -10.44 -35.72
N ALA A 60 9.43 -11.78 -35.86
CA ALA A 60 9.06 -12.70 -34.80
C ALA A 60 10.16 -12.74 -33.71
N GLU A 61 11.43 -12.68 -34.10
CA GLU A 61 12.57 -12.58 -33.19
C GLU A 61 12.50 -11.29 -32.36
N ALA A 62 12.36 -10.13 -33.04
CA ALA A 62 12.25 -8.84 -32.36
C ALA A 62 11.03 -8.78 -31.40
N PHE A 63 9.91 -9.39 -31.79
CA PHE A 63 8.75 -9.51 -30.91
C PHE A 63 9.04 -10.39 -29.68
N GLY A 64 9.72 -11.52 -29.85
CA GLY A 64 10.12 -12.40 -28.75
C GLY A 64 11.09 -11.74 -27.76
N ASP A 65 12.02 -10.93 -28.28
CA ASP A 65 12.92 -10.12 -27.46
C ASP A 65 12.14 -9.07 -26.67
N GLY A 66 11.22 -8.36 -27.32
CA GLY A 66 10.33 -7.40 -26.68
C GLY A 66 9.43 -8.04 -25.61
N TRP A 67 8.94 -9.26 -25.86
CA TRP A 67 8.19 -10.03 -24.85
C TRP A 67 9.06 -10.39 -23.64
N THR A 68 10.31 -10.78 -23.87
CA THR A 68 11.25 -11.08 -22.78
C THR A 68 11.52 -9.85 -21.91
N GLU A 69 11.73 -8.68 -22.52
CA GLU A 69 11.89 -7.42 -21.78
C GLU A 69 10.61 -7.04 -21.03
N THR A 70 9.44 -7.24 -21.63
CA THR A 70 8.14 -7.00 -20.98
C THR A 70 8.00 -7.85 -19.72
N ARG A 71 8.33 -9.14 -19.78
CA ARG A 71 8.29 -10.04 -18.60
C ARG A 71 9.26 -9.61 -17.51
N LYS A 72 10.44 -9.10 -17.88
CA LYS A 72 11.41 -8.56 -16.92
C LYS A 72 10.85 -7.32 -16.22
N GLY A 73 10.32 -6.35 -16.95
CA GLY A 73 9.69 -5.16 -16.36
C GLY A 73 8.49 -5.51 -15.48
N ALA A 74 7.73 -6.54 -15.85
CA ALA A 74 6.62 -7.00 -15.03
C ALA A 74 7.09 -7.66 -13.71
N ALA A 75 8.24 -8.35 -13.71
CA ALA A 75 8.87 -8.83 -12.49
C ALA A 75 9.30 -7.67 -11.58
N ASP A 76 9.83 -6.58 -12.15
CA ASP A 76 10.18 -5.37 -11.38
C ASP A 76 8.94 -4.74 -10.72
N VAL A 77 7.80 -4.68 -11.43
CA VAL A 77 6.52 -4.23 -10.87
C VAL A 77 6.06 -5.14 -9.73
N LEU A 78 6.13 -6.46 -9.90
CA LEU A 78 5.75 -7.41 -8.84
C LEU A 78 6.63 -7.26 -7.59
N ASN A 79 7.93 -7.05 -7.76
CA ASN A 79 8.85 -6.78 -6.65
C ASN A 79 8.48 -5.47 -5.92
N ALA A 80 8.13 -4.42 -6.66
CA ALA A 80 7.69 -3.16 -6.08
C ALA A 80 6.37 -3.32 -5.29
N LEU A 81 5.40 -4.06 -5.84
CA LEU A 81 4.14 -4.37 -5.16
C LEU A 81 4.38 -5.18 -3.88
N ALA A 82 5.29 -6.15 -3.90
CA ALA A 82 5.67 -6.91 -2.72
C ALA A 82 6.29 -6.00 -1.64
N ALA A 83 7.21 -5.12 -2.01
CA ALA A 83 7.83 -4.16 -1.09
C ALA A 83 6.80 -3.21 -0.47
N MET A 84 5.83 -2.73 -1.26
CA MET A 84 4.73 -1.92 -0.72
C MET A 84 3.86 -2.72 0.26
N GLY A 85 3.56 -3.98 -0.04
CA GLY A 85 2.82 -4.87 0.86
C GLY A 85 3.53 -5.07 2.21
N GLU A 86 4.85 -5.24 2.21
CA GLU A 86 5.66 -5.34 3.43
C GLU A 86 5.59 -4.05 4.26
N LEU A 87 5.76 -2.88 3.62
CA LEU A 87 5.69 -1.59 4.30
C LEU A 87 4.33 -1.33 4.92
N LEU A 88 3.24 -1.64 4.22
CA LEU A 88 1.88 -1.53 4.75
C LEU A 88 1.64 -2.49 5.93
N GLY A 89 2.20 -3.70 5.86
CA GLY A 89 2.16 -4.65 6.98
C GLY A 89 2.89 -4.12 8.23
N VAL A 90 4.03 -3.45 8.05
CA VAL A 90 4.76 -2.79 9.15
C VAL A 90 3.95 -1.62 9.72
N ALA A 91 3.40 -0.76 8.85
CA ALA A 91 2.60 0.39 9.26
C ALA A 91 1.34 -0.03 10.04
N SER A 92 0.64 -1.08 9.59
CA SER A 92 -0.52 -1.64 10.29
C SER A 92 -0.17 -2.12 11.70
N LYS A 93 0.94 -2.85 11.88
CA LYS A 93 1.42 -3.31 13.20
C LYS A 93 1.80 -2.15 14.13
N ALA A 94 2.45 -1.12 13.59
CA ALA A 94 2.83 0.07 14.36
C ALA A 94 1.58 0.82 14.86
N LEU A 95 0.57 0.96 14.00
CA LEU A 95 -0.68 1.63 14.32
C LEU A 95 -1.48 0.88 15.40
N VAL A 96 -1.60 -0.44 15.29
CA VAL A 96 -2.24 -1.27 16.33
C VAL A 96 -1.51 -1.15 17.67
N SER A 97 -0.17 -1.15 17.65
CA SER A 97 0.64 -0.98 18.86
C SER A 97 0.40 0.40 19.50
N GLN A 98 0.38 1.46 18.70
CA GLN A 98 0.15 2.82 19.18
C GLN A 98 -1.27 2.98 19.76
N ASP A 99 -2.28 2.39 19.13
CA ASP A 99 -3.66 2.42 19.61
C ASP A 99 -3.79 1.72 20.97
N ALA A 100 -3.16 0.57 21.15
CA ALA A 100 -3.13 -0.14 22.43
C ALA A 100 -2.44 0.68 23.54
N LEU A 101 -1.34 1.37 23.23
CA LEU A 101 -0.64 2.26 24.18
C LEU A 101 -1.51 3.48 24.57
N ASN A 102 -2.17 4.09 23.59
CA ASN A 102 -3.04 5.23 23.81
C ASN A 102 -4.26 4.82 24.65
N SER A 103 -4.88 3.68 24.34
CA SER A 103 -6.00 3.11 25.10
C SER A 103 -5.61 2.82 26.55
N GLY A 104 -4.44 2.22 26.78
CA GLY A 104 -3.92 2.00 28.14
C GLY A 104 -3.68 3.29 28.91
N THR A 105 -3.15 4.33 28.25
CA THR A 105 -2.90 5.63 28.87
C THR A 105 -4.21 6.36 29.20
N LEU A 106 -5.16 6.38 28.27
CA LEU A 106 -6.46 7.01 28.45
C LEU A 106 -7.34 6.28 29.47
N GLY A 107 -7.32 4.94 29.47
CA GLY A 107 -8.00 4.13 30.48
C GLY A 107 -7.37 4.23 31.88
N SER A 108 -6.11 4.65 31.96
CA SER A 108 -5.41 4.92 33.22
C SER A 108 -5.64 6.34 33.76
N LEU A 109 -6.24 7.24 32.98
CA LEU A 109 -6.68 8.53 33.50
C LEU A 109 -7.90 8.27 34.42
N ASP A 110 -7.69 8.43 35.72
CA ASP A 110 -8.76 8.42 36.72
C ASP A 110 -9.65 9.63 36.47
N LEU A 111 -10.72 9.43 35.70
CA LEU A 111 -11.67 10.49 35.39
C LEU A 111 -12.49 10.76 36.67
N PRO A 112 -12.47 11.99 37.21
CA PRO A 112 -13.27 12.31 38.38
C PRO A 112 -14.73 11.95 38.08
N GLN A 113 -15.37 11.17 38.95
CA GLN A 113 -16.78 10.85 38.77
C GLN A 113 -17.55 12.17 38.84
N LEU A 114 -18.20 12.53 37.73
CA LEU A 114 -19.12 13.66 37.67
C LEU A 114 -20.35 13.21 38.46
N ASP A 115 -20.35 13.47 39.77
CA ASP A 115 -21.54 13.33 40.61
C ASP A 115 -22.62 14.25 40.02
N MET A 116 -23.62 13.65 39.36
CA MET A 116 -24.82 14.30 38.86
C MET A 116 -26.02 13.87 39.69
#